data_AF-A0A1X1NBH8-F1
#
_entry.id   AF-A0A1X1NBH8-F1
#
_cell.length_a   1.000
_cell.length_b   1.000
_cell.length_c   1.000
_cell.angle_alpha   90.00
_cell.angle_beta   90.00
_cell.angle_gamma   90.00
#
_symmetry.space_group_name_H-M   'P 1'
#
loop_
_entity.id
_entity.type
_entity.pdbx_description
1 polymer ?
#
loop_
_entity_poly.entity_id
_entity_poly.type
_entity_poly.pdbx_seq_one_letter_code
_entity_poly.pdbx_strand_id
1 'polypeptide(L)'
;MRRKLSTTAAALAFATTTALSGVVASAGTSVATVAEPTVREQADRIMNLTYREFARTPRIEPFNWTTDGCSVPSGYAPYSEVFRPACVQHDFGYRNYGANHELKLSPTRETKDWIDSRFRTEMERVCQDTSVTPLAHINCMNAAQAYHLAVSFGGDPAFF
;
A
#
# COMPACT_ATOMS: atom_id res chain seq x y z
N MET A 1 1.47 78.95 -31.38
CA MET A 1 0.71 79.69 -30.34
C MET A 1 -0.66 79.03 -30.15
N ARG A 2 -1.06 78.87 -28.90
CA ARG A 2 -2.28 78.18 -28.43
C ARG A 2 -3.57 78.92 -28.84
N ARG A 3 -4.66 78.19 -29.08
CA ARG A 3 -6.06 78.55 -28.77
C ARG A 3 -6.90 77.27 -28.91
N LYS A 4 -7.17 76.57 -27.81
CA LYS A 4 -8.31 76.70 -26.88
C LYS A 4 -9.67 76.43 -27.55
N LEU A 5 -10.23 75.28 -27.18
CA LEU A 5 -11.59 74.82 -27.50
C LEU A 5 -12.65 75.75 -26.90
N SER A 6 -13.75 75.95 -27.62
CA SER A 6 -15.00 76.48 -27.08
C SER A 6 -15.91 75.33 -26.67
N THR A 7 -16.31 75.35 -25.39
CA THR A 7 -17.35 74.53 -24.78
C THR A 7 -18.72 75.15 -24.97
N THR A 8 -19.75 74.31 -25.09
CA THR A 8 -21.16 74.46 -24.64
C THR A 8 -21.97 73.42 -25.41
N ALA A 9 -22.97 72.72 -24.90
CA ALA A 9 -23.66 72.68 -23.61
C ALA A 9 -24.52 71.39 -23.62
N ALA A 10 -25.32 71.27 -22.57
CA ALA A 10 -26.61 70.57 -22.49
C ALA A 10 -26.61 69.31 -21.61
N ALA A 11 -27.39 69.50 -20.54
CA ALA A 11 -27.74 68.60 -19.47
C ALA A 11 -28.39 67.31 -19.96
N LEU A 12 -28.35 66.28 -19.12
CA LEU A 12 -29.54 65.49 -18.80
C LEU A 12 -29.32 64.83 -17.44
N ALA A 13 -30.11 65.22 -16.45
CA ALA A 13 -30.18 64.55 -15.16
C ALA A 13 -30.92 63.23 -15.34
N PHE A 14 -30.24 62.10 -15.10
CA PHE A 14 -30.88 60.80 -14.91
C PHE A 14 -30.73 60.40 -13.45
N ALA A 15 -31.84 60.48 -12.71
CA ALA A 15 -31.97 59.84 -11.41
C ALA A 15 -31.97 58.32 -11.61
N THR A 16 -30.90 57.66 -11.18
CA THR A 16 -30.79 56.20 -11.17
C THR A 16 -30.92 55.71 -9.74
N THR A 17 -32.06 55.11 -9.42
CA THR A 17 -32.26 54.35 -8.18
C THR A 17 -31.52 53.02 -8.33
N THR A 18 -30.33 52.91 -7.73
CA THR A 18 -29.60 51.65 -7.60
C THR A 18 -30.25 50.79 -6.50
N ALA A 19 -31.08 49.84 -6.90
CA ALA A 19 -31.49 48.74 -6.03
C ALA A 19 -30.28 47.81 -5.81
N LEU A 20 -29.79 47.74 -4.56
CA LEU A 20 -28.83 46.72 -4.15
C LEU A 20 -29.54 45.36 -4.10
N SER A 21 -29.47 44.60 -5.19
CA SER A 21 -29.75 43.16 -5.15
C SER A 21 -28.60 42.46 -4.42
N GLY A 22 -28.80 42.16 -3.14
CA GLY A 22 -27.90 41.33 -2.36
C GLY A 22 -27.90 39.89 -2.91
N VAL A 23 -26.84 39.52 -3.62
CA VAL A 23 -26.60 38.12 -3.98
C VAL A 23 -26.05 37.43 -2.74
N VAL A 24 -26.91 36.68 -2.04
CA VAL A 24 -26.46 35.71 -1.04
C VAL A 24 -25.81 34.55 -1.78
N ALA A 25 -24.48 34.59 -1.91
CA ALA A 25 -23.69 33.45 -2.35
C ALA A 25 -23.83 32.34 -1.29
N SER A 26 -24.65 31.34 -1.59
CA SER A 26 -24.71 30.11 -0.80
C SER A 26 -23.38 29.38 -1.02
N ALA A 27 -22.45 29.51 -0.08
CA ALA A 27 -21.25 28.69 -0.03
C ALA A 27 -21.68 27.25 0.25
N GLY A 28 -21.99 26.50 -0.82
CA GLY A 28 -22.22 25.07 -0.73
C GLY A 28 -20.97 24.42 -0.17
N THR A 29 -21.06 23.89 1.04
CA THR A 29 -19.98 23.10 1.64
C THR A 29 -19.87 21.82 0.84
N SER A 30 -18.90 21.74 -0.07
CA SER A 30 -18.53 20.50 -0.74
C SER A 30 -17.97 19.56 0.32
N VAL A 31 -18.80 18.63 0.81
CA VAL A 31 -18.31 17.53 1.64
C VAL A 31 -17.44 16.67 0.74
N ALA A 32 -16.13 16.73 0.93
CA ALA A 32 -15.20 15.86 0.22
C ALA A 32 -15.49 14.41 0.62
N THR A 33 -16.02 13.61 -0.30
CA THR A 33 -16.13 12.17 -0.11
C THR A 33 -14.73 11.58 -0.10
N VAL A 34 -14.35 10.91 0.98
CA VAL A 34 -13.08 10.15 1.03
C VAL A 34 -13.16 9.08 -0.05
N ALA A 35 -12.24 9.11 -1.01
CA ALA A 35 -12.19 8.10 -2.06
C ALA A 35 -11.89 6.73 -1.44
N GLU A 36 -12.59 5.68 -1.90
CA GLU A 36 -12.29 4.31 -1.51
C GLU A 36 -10.86 3.95 -1.97
N PRO A 37 -10.08 3.25 -1.12
CA PRO A 37 -8.74 2.83 -1.49
C PRO A 37 -8.78 1.87 -2.67
N THR A 38 -7.82 1.99 -3.57
CA THR A 38 -7.61 1.04 -4.66
C THR A 38 -7.32 -0.37 -4.11
N VAL A 39 -7.57 -1.41 -4.91
CA VAL A 39 -7.22 -2.81 -4.57
C VAL A 39 -5.73 -2.92 -4.22
N ARG A 40 -4.87 -2.20 -4.94
CA ARG A 40 -3.42 -2.09 -4.68
C ARG A 40 -3.15 -1.52 -3.29
N GLU A 41 -3.71 -0.36 -2.97
CA GLU A 41 -3.48 0.29 -1.66
C GLU A 41 -4.00 -0.57 -0.51
N GLN A 42 -5.08 -1.32 -0.71
CA GLN A 42 -5.57 -2.26 0.29
C GLN A 42 -4.62 -3.45 0.47
N ALA A 43 -4.09 -4.02 -0.61
CA ALA A 43 -3.06 -5.05 -0.54
C ALA A 43 -1.80 -4.55 0.18
N ASP A 44 -1.36 -3.32 -0.14
CA ASP A 44 -0.17 -2.71 0.46
C ASP A 44 -0.36 -2.54 1.98
N ARG A 45 -1.55 -2.12 2.42
CA ARG A 45 -1.91 -2.07 3.84
C ARG A 45 -1.85 -3.45 4.51
N ILE A 46 -2.39 -4.48 3.85
CA ILE A 46 -2.37 -5.86 4.37
C ILE A 46 -0.92 -6.40 4.46
N MET A 47 -0.10 -6.18 3.44
CA MET A 47 1.31 -6.61 3.42
C MET A 47 2.19 -5.88 4.44
N ASN A 48 1.79 -4.68 4.87
CA ASN A 48 2.51 -3.91 5.87
C ASN A 48 2.12 -4.27 7.32
N LEU A 49 1.15 -5.17 7.52
CA LEU A 49 0.83 -5.74 8.83
C LEU A 49 1.97 -6.62 9.34
N THR A 50 2.07 -6.79 10.67
CA THR A 50 2.90 -7.85 11.25
C THR A 50 2.31 -9.23 10.95
N TYR A 51 3.11 -10.30 11.03
CA TYR A 51 2.61 -11.66 10.79
C TYR A 51 1.42 -12.04 11.70
N ARG A 52 1.38 -11.51 12.94
CA ARG A 52 0.30 -11.78 13.90
C ARG A 52 -0.99 -11.06 13.53
N GLU A 53 -0.89 -9.84 13.04
CA GLU A 53 -2.04 -9.06 12.56
C GLU A 53 -2.55 -9.65 11.25
N PHE A 54 -1.65 -9.97 10.31
CA PHE A 54 -1.97 -10.64 9.06
C PHE A 54 -2.76 -11.93 9.29
N ALA A 55 -2.33 -12.76 10.25
CA ALA A 55 -3.00 -14.02 10.60
C ALA A 55 -4.45 -13.83 11.10
N ARG A 56 -4.82 -12.61 11.53
CA ARG A 56 -6.17 -12.26 12.01
C ARG A 56 -6.97 -11.46 10.99
N THR A 57 -6.36 -11.08 9.86
CA THR A 57 -7.01 -10.31 8.83
C THR A 57 -8.15 -11.12 8.19
N PRO A 58 -9.37 -10.58 8.12
CA PRO A 58 -10.46 -11.24 7.40
C PRO A 58 -10.09 -11.48 5.94
N ARG A 59 -10.42 -12.67 5.43
CA ARG A 59 -10.20 -13.02 4.02
C ARG A 59 -11.26 -12.34 3.17
N ILE A 60 -10.90 -11.18 2.63
CA ILE A 60 -11.77 -10.37 1.79
C ILE A 60 -11.43 -10.54 0.32
N GLU A 61 -12.46 -10.52 -0.52
CA GLU A 61 -12.31 -10.42 -1.97
C GLU A 61 -11.73 -9.03 -2.35
N PRO A 62 -11.00 -8.92 -3.47
CA PRO A 62 -10.75 -9.93 -4.49
C PRO A 62 -9.43 -10.70 -4.29
N PHE A 63 -8.83 -10.67 -3.10
CA PHE A 63 -7.48 -11.19 -2.91
C PHE A 63 -7.42 -12.72 -2.90
N ASN A 64 -6.35 -13.23 -3.48
CA ASN A 64 -5.99 -14.63 -3.36
C ASN A 64 -5.33 -14.88 -1.99
N TRP A 65 -6.08 -15.53 -1.09
CA TRP A 65 -5.64 -15.92 0.27
C TRP A 65 -5.11 -17.36 0.36
N THR A 66 -4.96 -18.06 -0.76
CA THR A 66 -4.43 -19.42 -0.75
C THR A 66 -2.95 -19.40 -0.34
N THR A 67 -2.49 -20.49 0.28
CA THR A 67 -1.10 -20.62 0.76
C THR A 67 -0.71 -22.09 0.80
N ASP A 68 0.51 -22.41 0.39
CA ASP A 68 1.17 -23.71 0.60
C ASP A 68 2.20 -23.64 1.73
N GLY A 69 2.41 -22.45 2.30
CA GLY A 69 3.28 -22.21 3.44
C GLY A 69 4.67 -21.87 2.95
N CYS A 70 5.71 -22.49 3.52
CA CYS A 70 7.08 -22.12 3.15
C CYS A 70 7.59 -22.76 1.86
N SER A 71 6.79 -23.59 1.15
CA SER A 71 7.12 -24.20 -0.15
C SER A 71 8.54 -24.79 -0.25
N VAL A 72 9.05 -25.30 0.86
CA VAL A 72 10.39 -25.89 1.01
C VAL A 72 10.31 -27.40 0.98
N PRO A 73 11.32 -28.11 0.43
CA PRO A 73 11.39 -29.55 0.53
C PRO A 73 11.34 -30.01 2.00
N SER A 74 10.38 -30.89 2.32
CA SER A 74 10.18 -31.39 3.68
C SER A 74 11.47 -32.03 4.22
N GLY A 75 11.87 -31.63 5.43
CA GLY A 75 13.07 -32.15 6.11
C GLY A 75 14.39 -31.48 5.73
N TYR A 76 14.42 -30.62 4.71
CA TYR A 76 15.64 -29.93 4.26
C TYR A 76 15.76 -28.49 4.74
N ALA A 77 14.65 -27.90 5.20
CA ALA A 77 14.59 -26.52 5.64
C ALA A 77 14.18 -26.47 7.12
N PRO A 78 15.14 -26.40 8.06
CA PRO A 78 14.81 -26.20 9.47
C PRO A 78 14.05 -24.88 9.62
N TYR A 79 13.26 -24.75 10.70
CA TYR A 79 12.41 -23.59 10.97
C TYR A 79 11.21 -23.39 10.02
N SER A 80 10.92 -24.30 9.09
CA SER A 80 9.77 -24.15 8.17
C SER A 80 8.44 -23.99 8.91
N GLU A 81 8.23 -24.77 9.97
CA GLU A 81 7.04 -24.65 10.81
C GLU A 81 7.04 -23.40 11.69
N VAL A 82 8.22 -22.97 12.14
CA VAL A 82 8.39 -21.75 12.93
C VAL A 82 8.06 -20.52 12.07
N PHE A 83 8.55 -20.48 10.83
CA PHE A 83 8.34 -19.38 9.89
C PHE A 83 7.05 -19.47 9.09
N ARG A 84 6.27 -20.54 9.24
CA ARG A 84 5.00 -20.72 8.53
C ARG A 84 4.11 -19.46 8.55
N PRO A 85 3.94 -18.72 9.66
CA PRO A 85 3.14 -17.50 9.66
C PRO A 85 3.68 -16.40 8.72
N ALA A 86 5.00 -16.22 8.65
CA ALA A 86 5.63 -15.26 7.74
C ALA A 86 5.56 -15.74 6.28
N CYS A 87 5.70 -17.04 6.04
CA CYS A 87 5.54 -17.64 4.70
C CYS A 87 4.13 -17.43 4.14
N VAL A 88 3.09 -17.59 4.98
CA VAL A 88 1.69 -17.36 4.58
C VAL A 88 1.47 -15.89 4.14
N GLN A 89 2.12 -14.93 4.80
CA GLN A 89 2.07 -13.53 4.38
C GLN A 89 2.87 -13.26 3.08
N HIS A 90 4.02 -13.93 2.92
CA HIS A 90 4.82 -13.88 1.68
C HIS A 90 4.04 -14.41 0.47
N ASP A 91 3.36 -15.54 0.64
CA ASP A 91 2.46 -16.14 -0.36
C ASP A 91 1.38 -15.17 -0.82
N PHE A 92 0.75 -14.44 0.12
CA PHE A 92 -0.22 -13.41 -0.25
C PHE A 92 0.42 -12.34 -1.15
N GLY A 93 1.63 -11.89 -0.83
CA GLY A 93 2.39 -10.99 -1.69
C GLY A 93 2.59 -11.56 -3.10
N TYR A 94 3.14 -12.77 -3.21
CA TYR A 94 3.43 -13.38 -4.53
C TYR A 94 2.15 -13.61 -5.34
N ARG A 95 1.09 -14.10 -4.70
CA ARG A 95 -0.17 -14.47 -5.37
C ARG A 95 -1.02 -13.29 -5.80
N ASN A 96 -0.83 -12.12 -5.20
CA ASN A 96 -1.62 -10.93 -5.56
C ASN A 96 -0.81 -9.94 -6.39
N TYR A 97 0.51 -9.86 -6.21
CA TYR A 97 1.36 -8.89 -6.89
C TYR A 97 2.03 -9.45 -8.15
N GLY A 98 2.37 -10.74 -8.14
CA GLY A 98 3.10 -11.41 -9.22
C GLY A 98 2.27 -11.64 -10.49
N ALA A 99 2.94 -12.05 -11.57
CA ALA A 99 2.35 -12.20 -12.90
C ALA A 99 1.58 -13.52 -13.10
N ASN A 100 1.75 -14.47 -12.19
CA ASN A 100 1.22 -15.84 -12.30
C ASN A 100 -0.24 -16.00 -11.82
N HIS A 101 -0.86 -14.93 -11.32
CA HIS A 101 -2.22 -14.94 -10.78
C HIS A 101 -3.05 -13.76 -11.29
N GLU A 102 -4.32 -13.67 -10.89
CA GLU A 102 -5.32 -12.84 -11.54
C GLU A 102 -5.09 -11.33 -11.37
N LEU A 103 -4.72 -10.88 -10.16
CA LEU A 103 -4.68 -9.45 -9.84
C LEU A 103 -3.46 -8.71 -10.39
N LYS A 104 -2.30 -9.38 -10.50
CA LYS A 104 -1.03 -8.85 -11.06
C LYS A 104 -0.73 -7.42 -10.62
N LEU A 105 -0.86 -7.13 -9.32
CA LEU A 105 -0.89 -5.75 -8.82
C LEU A 105 0.39 -4.96 -9.12
N SER A 106 1.57 -5.61 -9.22
CA SER A 106 2.81 -5.04 -9.79
C SER A 106 3.84 -6.16 -9.95
N PRO A 107 3.89 -6.82 -11.11
CA PRO A 107 4.88 -7.85 -11.41
C PRO A 107 6.23 -7.22 -11.77
N THR A 108 6.80 -6.48 -10.82
CA THR A 108 8.09 -5.78 -10.98
C THR A 108 9.13 -6.35 -10.02
N ARG A 109 10.40 -6.22 -10.41
CA ARG A 109 11.55 -6.58 -9.57
C ARG A 109 11.49 -5.92 -8.21
N GLU A 110 11.28 -4.61 -8.19
CA GLU A 110 11.23 -3.80 -6.97
C GLU A 110 10.12 -4.26 -6.02
N THR A 111 8.95 -4.63 -6.55
CA THR A 111 7.86 -5.17 -5.72
C THR A 111 8.21 -6.54 -5.14
N LYS A 112 8.82 -7.44 -5.93
CA LYS A 112 9.28 -8.74 -5.41
C LYS A 112 10.31 -8.56 -4.30
N ASP A 113 11.31 -7.71 -4.52
CA ASP A 113 12.38 -7.47 -3.54
C ASP A 113 11.83 -6.85 -2.25
N TRP A 114 10.81 -5.99 -2.36
CA TRP A 114 10.06 -5.48 -1.20
C TRP A 114 9.32 -6.60 -0.45
N ILE A 115 8.60 -7.49 -1.14
CA ILE A 115 7.89 -8.62 -0.53
C ILE A 115 8.88 -9.58 0.16
N ASP A 116 9.99 -9.91 -0.51
CA ASP A 116 11.03 -10.79 0.05
C ASP A 116 11.70 -10.15 1.29
N SER A 117 11.87 -8.83 1.30
CA SER A 117 12.38 -8.08 2.46
C SER A 117 11.37 -8.03 3.62
N ARG A 118 10.08 -7.89 3.32
CA ARG A 118 9.00 -7.99 4.32
C ARG A 118 8.97 -9.39 4.93
N PHE A 119 9.11 -10.44 4.12
CA PHE A 119 9.22 -11.81 4.60
C PHE A 119 10.37 -12.00 5.59
N ARG A 120 11.58 -11.48 5.27
CA ARG A 120 12.70 -11.49 6.21
C ARG A 120 12.36 -10.79 7.52
N THR A 121 11.81 -9.58 7.44
CA THR A 121 11.43 -8.78 8.61
C THR A 121 10.47 -9.53 9.53
N GLU A 122 9.49 -10.22 8.96
CA GLU A 122 8.50 -10.96 9.74
C GLU A 122 9.05 -12.27 10.30
N MET A 123 9.96 -12.97 9.60
CA MET A 123 10.69 -14.10 10.17
C MET A 123 11.57 -13.68 11.35
N GLU A 124 12.29 -12.56 11.24
CA GLU A 124 13.09 -12.01 12.33
C GLU A 124 12.21 -11.64 13.53
N ARG A 125 11.00 -11.11 13.29
CA ARG A 125 10.01 -10.86 14.34
C ARG A 125 9.54 -12.16 15.01
N VAL A 126 9.27 -13.21 14.24
CA VAL A 126 8.98 -14.55 14.80
C VAL A 126 10.13 -15.00 15.70
N CYS A 127 11.38 -14.83 15.27
CA CYS A 127 12.55 -15.20 16.09
C CYS A 127 12.64 -14.45 17.41
N GLN A 128 12.31 -13.16 17.42
CA GLN A 128 12.23 -12.36 18.65
C GLN A 128 11.12 -12.87 19.58
N ASP A 129 10.01 -13.30 19.00
CA ASP A 129 8.80 -13.70 19.70
C ASP A 129 8.84 -15.12 20.29
N THR A 130 9.56 -16.05 19.64
CA THR A 130 9.48 -17.49 19.97
C THR A 130 10.77 -18.06 20.58
N SER A 131 11.89 -17.35 20.50
CA SER A 131 13.17 -17.90 20.95
C SER A 131 13.30 -17.82 22.47
N VAL A 132 13.51 -18.98 23.09
CA VAL A 132 13.58 -19.11 24.56
C VAL A 132 15.01 -19.03 25.12
N THR A 133 16.03 -19.14 24.27
CA THR A 133 17.45 -18.99 24.67
C THR A 133 18.21 -18.12 23.66
N PRO A 134 19.32 -17.49 24.08
CA PRO A 134 20.16 -16.71 23.16
C PRO A 134 20.67 -17.52 21.96
N LEU A 135 21.03 -18.80 22.17
CA LEU A 135 21.49 -19.67 21.08
C LEU A 135 20.36 -20.00 20.09
N ALA A 136 19.16 -20.30 20.60
CA ALA A 136 17.99 -20.54 19.74
C ALA A 136 17.64 -19.29 18.91
N HIS A 137 17.77 -18.11 19.52
CA HIS A 137 17.55 -16.83 18.84
C HIS A 137 18.54 -16.61 17.70
N ILE A 138 19.85 -16.78 17.95
CA ILE A 138 20.89 -16.65 16.90
C ILE A 138 20.62 -17.61 15.75
N ASN A 139 20.31 -18.87 16.04
CA ASN A 139 20.01 -19.87 15.00
C ASN A 139 18.77 -19.51 14.19
N CYS A 140 17.72 -19.01 14.84
CA CYS A 140 16.52 -18.54 14.16
C CYS A 140 16.83 -17.35 13.24
N MET A 141 17.57 -16.35 13.71
CA MET A 141 17.94 -15.17 12.91
C MET A 141 18.79 -15.56 11.68
N ASN A 142 19.69 -16.54 11.82
CA ASN A 142 20.45 -17.08 10.68
C ASN A 142 19.54 -17.83 9.69
N ALA A 143 18.59 -18.61 10.19
CA ALA A 143 17.60 -19.27 9.33
C ALA A 143 16.74 -18.26 8.56
N ALA A 144 16.30 -17.16 9.20
CA ALA A 144 15.53 -16.10 8.55
C ALA A 144 16.30 -15.48 7.35
N GLN A 145 17.61 -15.24 7.53
CA GLN A 145 18.47 -14.78 6.43
C GLN A 145 18.57 -15.81 5.30
N ALA A 146 18.73 -17.10 5.63
CA ALA A 146 18.82 -18.16 4.64
C ALA A 146 17.53 -18.30 3.80
N TYR A 147 16.36 -18.22 4.43
CA TYR A 147 15.07 -18.26 3.74
C TYR A 147 14.87 -17.05 2.83
N HIS A 148 15.22 -15.85 3.30
CA HIS A 148 15.18 -14.64 2.48
C HIS A 148 16.10 -14.76 1.24
N LEU A 149 17.32 -15.29 1.43
CA LEU A 149 18.26 -15.53 0.33
C LEU A 149 17.66 -16.50 -0.70
N ALA A 150 17.07 -17.59 -0.23
CA ALA A 150 16.45 -18.59 -1.10
C ALA A 150 15.35 -18.00 -1.99
N VAL A 151 14.45 -17.18 -1.45
CA VAL A 151 13.38 -16.55 -2.26
C VAL A 151 13.91 -15.41 -3.15
N SER A 152 14.94 -14.70 -2.70
CA SER A 152 15.56 -13.63 -3.47
C SER A 152 16.17 -14.16 -4.77
N PHE A 153 16.88 -15.29 -4.69
CA PHE A 153 17.56 -15.91 -5.84
C PHE A 153 16.71 -16.94 -6.61
N GLY A 154 15.81 -17.64 -5.92
CA GLY A 154 15.03 -18.76 -6.49
C GLY A 154 13.54 -18.47 -6.70
N GLY A 155 13.02 -17.34 -6.21
CA GLY A 155 11.59 -17.03 -6.24
C GLY A 155 11.07 -16.49 -7.57
N ASP A 156 11.95 -16.19 -8.53
CA ASP A 156 11.57 -15.58 -9.81
C ASP A 156 10.51 -16.38 -10.59
N PRO A 157 10.62 -17.71 -10.77
CA PRO A 157 9.60 -18.49 -11.47
C PRO A 157 8.24 -18.50 -10.79
N ALA A 158 8.17 -18.21 -9.49
CA ALA A 158 6.91 -18.11 -8.75
C ALA A 158 6.29 -16.71 -8.86
N PHE A 159 7.10 -15.67 -9.02
CA PHE A 159 6.65 -14.28 -9.02
C PHE A 159 6.37 -13.68 -10.41
N PHE A 160 7.21 -13.97 -11.41
CA PHE A 160 7.08 -13.49 -12.79
C PHE A 160 6.50 -14.58 -13.70
#